data_AF-A0A453F9D8-F1
#
_entry.id   AF-A0A453F9D8-F1
#
_cell.length_a   1.000
_cell.length_b   1.000
_cell.length_c   1.000
_cell.angle_alpha   90.00
_cell.angle_beta   90.00
_cell.angle_gamma   90.00
#
_symmetry.space_group_name_H-M   'P 1'
#
loop_
_entity.id
_entity.type
_entity.pdbx_description
1 polymer ?
#
loop_
_entity_poly.entity_id
_entity_poly.type
_entity_poly.pdbx_seq_one_letter_code
_entity_poly.pdbx_strand_id
1 'polypeptide(L)'
;MRLKRRIEEVIVAQSAVHRCAAAVDFHAGGRPLLAPTINSPALHAHFEDVATEMVGAGGVRGAMEPCMGSEDFAAFSEAVPGSHFYFVGIRNEAAGSVHVAHSPHFLVDEGALPYGAAMHASLAMTYLQRQRGRVDSHEEL
;
A
#
# COMPACT_ATOMS: atom_id res chain seq x y z
N MET A 1 7.40 -15.44 9.97
CA MET A 1 8.19 -15.17 8.74
C MET A 1 8.73 -16.48 8.13
N ARG A 2 7.93 -17.24 7.38
CA ARG A 2 8.34 -18.55 6.83
C ARG A 2 9.54 -18.47 5.87
N LEU A 3 9.61 -17.41 5.06
CA LEU A 3 10.70 -17.21 4.10
C LEU A 3 12.06 -17.02 4.78
N LYS A 4 12.15 -16.16 5.81
CA LYS A 4 13.41 -15.96 6.59
C LYS A 4 13.93 -17.28 7.13
N ARG A 5 13.05 -18.05 7.76
CA ARG A 5 13.38 -19.39 8.28
C ARG A 5 13.89 -20.30 7.17
N ARG A 6 13.24 -20.29 6.00
CA ARG A 6 13.64 -21.14 4.88
C ARG A 6 15.00 -20.74 4.28
N ILE A 7 15.29 -19.44 4.19
CA ILE A 7 16.60 -18.93 3.76
C ILE A 7 17.68 -19.44 4.71
N GLU A 8 17.47 -19.30 6.02
CA GLU A 8 18.41 -19.78 7.03
C GLU A 8 18.62 -21.29 6.96
N GLU A 9 17.54 -22.08 6.94
CA GLU A 9 17.58 -23.54 6.79
C GLU A 9 18.42 -23.97 5.58
N VAL A 10 18.21 -23.32 4.43
CA VAL A 10 18.93 -23.65 3.19
C VAL A 10 20.41 -23.31 3.30
N ILE A 11 20.77 -22.11 3.77
CA ILE A 11 22.17 -21.69 3.89
C ILE A 11 22.94 -22.60 4.84
N VAL A 12 22.37 -22.90 6.00
CA VAL A 12 23.00 -23.75 7.02
C VAL A 12 23.16 -25.18 6.49
N ALA A 13 22.10 -25.77 5.91
CA ALA A 13 22.16 -27.13 5.39
C ALA A 13 23.16 -27.29 4.24
N GLN A 14 23.23 -26.31 3.32
CA GLN A 14 24.18 -26.35 2.22
C GLN A 14 25.63 -26.17 2.72
N SER A 15 25.87 -25.34 3.72
CA SER A 15 27.22 -25.17 4.27
C SER A 15 27.72 -26.44 4.97
N ALA A 16 26.84 -27.14 5.68
CA ALA A 16 27.16 -28.34 6.42
C ALA A 16 27.69 -29.48 5.53
N VAL A 17 27.11 -29.70 4.33
CA VAL A 17 27.58 -30.75 3.41
C VAL A 17 28.97 -30.49 2.85
N HIS A 18 29.45 -29.25 2.94
CA HIS A 18 30.81 -28.85 2.55
C HIS A 18 31.78 -28.74 3.74
N ARG A 19 31.37 -29.16 4.94
CA ARG A 19 32.15 -29.00 6.19
C ARG A 19 32.45 -27.54 6.53
N CYS A 20 31.57 -26.62 6.14
CA CYS A 20 31.64 -25.21 6.48
C CYS A 20 30.62 -24.85 7.56
N ALA A 21 30.91 -23.81 8.34
CA ALA A 21 29.96 -23.16 9.22
C ALA A 21 29.38 -21.91 8.53
N ALA A 22 28.11 -21.61 8.77
CA ALA A 22 27.46 -20.40 8.31
C ALA A 22 26.64 -19.77 9.43
N ALA A 23 26.68 -18.44 9.50
CA ALA A 23 25.79 -17.63 10.33
C ALA A 23 24.94 -16.77 9.40
N VAL A 24 23.63 -16.74 9.64
CA VAL A 24 22.69 -15.94 8.85
C VAL A 24 22.23 -14.80 9.71
N ASP A 25 22.47 -13.59 9.22
CA ASP A 25 22.06 -12.37 9.87
C ASP A 25 21.13 -11.57 8.96
N PHE A 26 19.90 -11.36 9.41
CA PHE A 26 18.91 -10.52 8.73
C PHE A 26 18.95 -9.06 9.20
N HIS A 27 19.90 -8.68 10.08
CA HIS A 27 20.10 -7.34 10.62
C HIS A 27 20.47 -6.36 9.51
N ALA A 28 19.44 -5.74 8.93
CA ALA A 28 19.51 -4.68 7.93
C ALA A 28 20.08 -3.37 8.50
N GLY A 29 21.34 -3.38 8.98
CA GLY A 29 22.00 -2.23 9.58
C GLY A 29 21.29 -1.70 10.83
N GLY A 30 20.69 -2.59 11.64
CA GLY A 30 19.91 -2.23 12.83
C GLY A 30 18.47 -1.78 12.56
N ARG A 31 18.02 -1.78 11.30
CA ARG A 31 16.64 -1.41 10.96
C ARG A 31 15.75 -2.65 10.87
N PRO A 32 14.48 -2.57 11.35
CA PRO A 32 13.53 -3.65 11.15
C PRO A 32 13.26 -3.85 9.65
N LEU A 33 13.06 -5.10 9.26
CA LEU A 33 12.61 -5.42 7.92
C LEU A 33 11.16 -4.96 7.76
N LEU A 34 10.91 -4.22 6.68
CA LEU A 34 9.60 -3.67 6.37
C LEU A 34 8.59 -4.80 6.14
N ALA A 35 7.42 -4.71 6.78
CA ALA A 35 6.31 -5.59 6.49
C ALA A 35 5.68 -5.24 5.13
N PRO A 36 4.83 -6.13 4.57
CA PRO A 36 3.99 -5.76 3.44
C PRO A 36 3.00 -4.65 3.84
N THR A 37 2.74 -3.70 2.96
CA THR A 37 1.62 -2.76 3.10
C THR A 37 0.31 -3.50 2.91
N ILE A 38 -0.47 -3.66 3.99
CA ILE A 38 -1.75 -4.36 3.96
C ILE A 38 -2.89 -3.35 4.12
N ASN A 39 -3.74 -3.26 3.10
CA ASN A 39 -4.95 -2.45 3.16
C ASN A 39 -6.05 -3.14 3.96
N SER A 40 -6.72 -2.38 4.83
CA SER A 40 -7.93 -2.83 5.50
C SER A 40 -9.04 -3.12 4.48
N PRO A 41 -9.67 -4.31 4.49
CA PRO A 41 -10.78 -4.61 3.58
C PRO A 41 -11.96 -3.64 3.70
N ALA A 42 -12.28 -3.20 4.92
CA ALA A 42 -13.39 -2.28 5.17
C ALA A 42 -13.11 -0.88 4.60
N LEU A 43 -11.88 -0.38 4.76
CA LEU A 43 -11.49 0.90 4.17
C LEU A 43 -11.28 0.81 2.66
N HIS A 44 -10.91 -0.37 2.14
CA HIS A 44 -10.83 -0.59 0.70
C HIS A 44 -12.20 -0.52 0.05
N ALA A 45 -13.23 -1.15 0.62
CA ALA A 45 -14.60 -1.00 0.15
C ALA A 45 -15.07 0.46 0.22
N HIS A 46 -14.73 1.17 1.30
CA HIS A 46 -15.03 2.60 1.40
C HIS A 46 -14.33 3.44 0.32
N PHE A 47 -13.07 3.13 0.02
CA PHE A 47 -12.34 3.75 -1.06
C PHE A 47 -12.99 3.50 -2.43
N GLU A 48 -13.40 2.26 -2.71
CA GLU A 48 -14.05 1.91 -3.97
C GLU A 48 -15.38 2.67 -4.16
N ASP A 49 -16.20 2.81 -3.11
CA ASP A 49 -17.42 3.60 -3.13
C ASP A 49 -17.14 5.06 -3.56
N VAL A 50 -16.24 5.72 -2.82
CA VAL A 50 -15.93 7.15 -2.98
C VAL A 50 -15.24 7.41 -4.32
N ALA A 51 -14.30 6.55 -4.71
CA ALA A 51 -13.60 6.66 -5.98
C ALA A 51 -14.57 6.47 -7.16
N THR A 52 -15.48 5.49 -7.07
CA THR A 52 -16.46 5.23 -8.13
C THR A 52 -17.43 6.40 -8.30
N GLU A 53 -17.85 7.03 -7.21
CA GLU A 53 -18.67 8.26 -7.27
C GLU A 53 -17.91 9.42 -7.94
N MET A 54 -16.62 9.56 -7.64
CA MET A 54 -15.81 10.69 -8.12
C MET A 54 -15.40 10.57 -9.59
N VAL A 55 -14.93 9.39 -10.02
CA VAL A 55 -14.33 9.19 -11.36
C VAL A 55 -15.09 8.19 -12.22
N GLY A 56 -16.22 7.68 -11.75
CA GLY A 56 -17.00 6.64 -12.41
C GLY A 56 -16.36 5.26 -12.32
N ALA A 57 -17.16 4.21 -12.56
CA ALA A 57 -16.70 2.82 -12.44
C ALA A 57 -15.52 2.48 -13.39
N GLY A 58 -15.44 3.13 -14.55
CA GLY A 58 -14.32 2.94 -15.49
C GLY A 58 -13.02 3.62 -15.06
N GLY A 59 -13.07 4.56 -14.12
CA GLY A 59 -11.91 5.28 -13.58
C GLY A 59 -11.24 4.59 -12.39
N VAL A 60 -11.85 3.53 -11.86
CA VAL A 60 -11.34 2.81 -10.69
C VAL A 60 -10.77 1.47 -11.12
N ARG A 61 -9.52 1.20 -10.69
CA ARG A 61 -8.96 -0.15 -10.70
C ARG A 61 -9.03 -0.65 -9.27
N GLY A 62 -10.00 -1.52 -8.98
CA GLY A 62 -10.25 -2.06 -7.63
C GLY A 62 -9.08 -2.92 -7.13
N ALA A 63 -9.25 -4.25 -7.13
CA ALA A 63 -8.19 -5.17 -6.75
C ALA A 63 -7.00 -5.06 -7.72
N MET A 64 -5.90 -4.48 -7.25
CA MET A 64 -4.63 -4.50 -7.97
C MET A 64 -3.84 -5.76 -7.66
N GLU A 65 -3.08 -6.23 -8.66
CA GLU A 65 -2.03 -7.20 -8.44
C GLU A 65 -1.01 -6.66 -7.43
N PRO A 66 -0.56 -7.47 -6.45
CA PRO A 66 0.46 -7.04 -5.51
C PRO A 66 1.73 -6.55 -6.20
N CYS A 67 2.20 -5.37 -5.80
CA CYS A 67 3.47 -4.82 -6.27
C CYS A 67 4.61 -5.24 -5.36
N MET A 68 5.75 -5.63 -5.94
CA MET A 68 6.98 -5.97 -5.20
C MET A 68 7.86 -4.72 -4.92
N GLY A 69 7.26 -3.53 -4.92
CA GLY A 69 7.91 -2.29 -4.52
C GLY A 69 8.15 -2.21 -3.01
N SER A 70 8.96 -1.25 -2.59
CA SER A 70 9.19 -0.94 -1.17
C SER A 70 8.45 0.34 -0.81
N GLU A 71 7.59 0.27 0.21
CA GLU A 71 6.72 1.37 0.66
C GLU A 71 6.65 1.37 2.19
N ASP A 72 7.08 2.46 2.84
CA ASP A 72 7.17 2.54 4.29
C ASP A 72 5.83 2.84 4.98
N PHE A 73 4.78 3.11 4.19
CA PHE A 73 3.39 3.09 4.70
C PHE A 73 3.05 1.78 5.44
N ALA A 74 3.74 0.69 5.14
CA ALA A 74 3.63 -0.57 5.88
C ALA A 74 3.74 -0.39 7.41
N ALA A 75 4.60 0.51 7.88
CA ALA A 75 4.75 0.79 9.31
C ALA A 75 3.48 1.38 9.93
N PHE A 76 2.76 2.23 9.20
CA PHE A 76 1.43 2.72 9.62
C PHE A 76 0.41 1.59 9.59
N SER A 77 0.44 0.70 8.59
CA SER A 77 -0.51 -0.40 8.51
C SER A 77 -0.34 -1.46 9.59
N GLU A 78 0.89 -1.67 10.09
CA GLU A 78 1.14 -2.53 11.24
C GLU A 78 0.63 -1.89 12.55
N ALA A 79 0.85 -0.59 12.73
CA ALA A 79 0.45 0.13 13.93
C ALA A 79 -1.07 0.41 13.98
N VAL A 80 -1.69 0.65 12.82
CA VAL A 80 -3.11 0.97 12.65
C VAL A 80 -3.71 0.05 11.59
N PRO A 81 -4.30 -1.09 12.01
CA PRO A 81 -4.92 -2.06 11.10
C PRO A 81 -6.09 -1.48 10.28
N GLY A 82 -6.65 -0.35 10.73
CA GLY A 82 -7.61 0.47 9.99
C GLY A 82 -6.93 1.53 9.13
N SER A 83 -5.96 1.15 8.31
CA SER A 83 -5.32 2.05 7.34
C SER A 83 -5.50 1.53 5.92
N HIS A 84 -5.33 2.44 4.97
CA HIS A 84 -5.48 2.16 3.55
C HIS A 84 -4.56 3.07 2.74
N PHE A 85 -3.95 2.48 1.72
CA PHE A 85 -3.06 3.10 0.76
C PHE A 85 -3.57 2.84 -0.65
N TYR A 86 -3.49 3.85 -1.52
CA TYR A 86 -3.92 3.75 -2.91
C TYR A 86 -2.99 4.56 -3.81
N PHE A 87 -3.03 4.26 -5.11
CA PHE A 87 -2.32 5.02 -6.13
C PHE A 87 -3.29 5.90 -6.91
N VAL A 88 -2.78 7.04 -7.38
CA VAL A 88 -3.44 7.86 -8.39
C VAL A 88 -2.77 7.59 -9.73
N GLY A 89 -3.56 7.25 -10.75
CA GLY A 89 -3.05 7.01 -12.09
C GLY A 89 -2.54 8.30 -12.74
N ILE A 90 -1.27 8.32 -13.15
CA ILE A 90 -0.64 9.48 -13.81
C ILE A 90 -0.31 9.24 -15.29
N ARG A 91 -0.54 8.04 -15.81
CA ARG A 91 -0.10 7.69 -17.17
C ARG A 91 -0.83 8.52 -18.22
N ASN A 92 -0.07 9.27 -19.00
CA ASN A 92 -0.59 10.11 -20.08
C ASN A 92 0.44 10.19 -21.22
N GLU A 93 0.13 9.57 -22.36
CA GLU A 93 0.99 9.54 -23.55
C GLU A 93 1.19 10.94 -24.16
N ALA A 94 0.14 11.77 -24.17
CA ALA A 94 0.21 13.11 -24.75
C ALA A 94 1.09 14.06 -23.91
N ALA A 95 1.12 13.87 -22.60
CA ALA A 95 1.98 14.61 -21.68
C ALA A 95 3.39 13.98 -21.52
N GLY A 96 3.65 12.80 -22.11
CA GLY A 96 4.91 12.07 -21.92
C GLY A 96 5.07 11.41 -20.54
N SER A 97 4.03 11.38 -19.71
CA SER A 97 4.02 10.67 -18.43
C SER A 97 3.79 9.17 -18.67
N VAL A 98 4.84 8.49 -19.14
CA VAL A 98 4.78 7.07 -19.55
C VAL A 98 5.86 6.21 -18.87
N HIS A 99 6.84 6.86 -18.26
CA HIS A 99 7.95 6.22 -17.59
C HIS A 99 7.59 5.89 -16.13
N VAL A 100 8.05 4.74 -15.67
CA VAL A 100 7.84 4.30 -14.28
C VAL A 100 8.62 5.15 -13.27
N ALA A 101 8.18 5.12 -12.02
CA ALA A 101 8.93 5.68 -10.90
C ALA A 101 10.38 5.15 -10.90
N HIS A 102 11.33 5.98 -10.47
CA HIS A 102 12.79 5.77 -10.51
C HIS A 102 13.46 5.83 -11.90
N SER A 103 12.72 6.04 -12.99
CA SER A 103 13.34 6.41 -14.27
C SER A 103 13.89 7.84 -14.22
N PRO A 104 15.04 8.15 -14.85
CA PRO A 104 15.49 9.55 -15.03
C PRO A 104 14.56 10.35 -15.95
N HIS A 105 13.67 9.68 -16.70
CA HIS A 105 12.64 10.29 -17.54
C HIS A 105 11.27 10.31 -16.85
N PHE A 106 11.20 10.01 -15.55
CA PHE A 106 9.96 10.06 -14.80
C PHE A 106 9.35 11.46 -14.84
N LEU A 107 8.08 11.53 -15.22
CA LEU A 107 7.30 12.75 -15.33
C LEU A 107 5.91 12.48 -14.79
N VAL A 108 5.38 13.41 -14.02
CA VAL A 108 4.01 13.35 -13.50
C VAL A 108 3.10 14.16 -14.40
N ASP A 109 1.96 13.59 -14.81
CA ASP A 109 0.87 14.38 -15.35
C ASP A 109 0.20 15.18 -14.22
N GLU A 110 0.44 16.49 -14.18
CA GLU A 110 -0.13 17.38 -13.17
C GLU A 110 -1.67 17.46 -13.25
N GLY A 111 -2.27 17.06 -14.38
CA GLY A 111 -3.71 16.89 -14.50
C GLY A 111 -4.29 15.86 -13.52
N ALA A 112 -3.46 14.98 -12.96
CA ALA A 112 -3.86 14.01 -11.93
C ALA A 112 -3.95 14.62 -10.52
N LEU A 113 -3.29 15.75 -10.25
CA LEU A 113 -3.20 16.35 -8.91
C LEU A 113 -4.57 16.70 -8.29
N PRO A 114 -5.53 17.29 -9.04
CA PRO A 114 -6.85 17.59 -8.49
C PRO A 114 -7.60 16.33 -8.01
N TYR A 115 -7.42 15.19 -8.69
CA TYR A 115 -8.04 13.93 -8.29
C TYR A 115 -7.45 13.41 -6.99
N GLY A 116 -6.12 13.46 -6.83
CA GLY A 116 -5.48 13.07 -5.57
C GLY A 116 -5.95 13.90 -4.38
N ALA A 117 -6.00 15.22 -4.55
CA ALA A 117 -6.47 16.15 -3.51
C ALA A 117 -7.94 15.92 -3.16
N ALA A 118 -8.81 15.83 -4.17
CA ALA A 118 -10.24 15.58 -3.98
C ALA A 118 -10.49 14.22 -3.32
N MET A 119 -9.78 13.17 -3.73
CA MET A 119 -9.90 11.83 -3.13
C MET A 119 -9.53 11.84 -1.65
N HIS A 120 -8.40 12.43 -1.26
CA HIS A 120 -8.01 12.52 0.15
C HIS A 120 -9.07 13.24 0.99
N ALA A 121 -9.57 14.39 0.51
CA ALA A 121 -10.61 15.15 1.20
C ALA A 121 -11.91 14.34 1.31
N SER A 122 -12.34 13.72 0.22
CA SER A 122 -13.60 12.98 0.15
C SER A 122 -13.58 11.74 1.04
N LEU A 123 -12.49 10.96 1.03
CA LEU A 123 -12.32 9.80 1.90
C LEU A 123 -12.38 10.20 3.37
N ALA A 124 -11.66 11.25 3.77
CA ALA A 124 -11.66 11.71 5.16
C ALA A 124 -13.06 12.19 5.60
N MET A 125 -13.71 13.02 4.79
CA MET A 125 -15.02 13.60 5.12
C MET A 125 -16.11 12.53 5.21
N THR A 126 -16.19 11.65 4.22
CA THR A 126 -17.20 10.60 4.18
C THR A 126 -16.98 9.54 5.26
N TYR A 127 -15.73 9.20 5.58
CA TYR A 127 -15.42 8.35 6.73
C TYR A 127 -15.92 8.94 8.04
N LEU A 128 -15.60 10.22 8.32
CA LEU A 128 -16.01 10.89 9.56
C LEU A 128 -17.53 11.06 9.66
N GLN A 129 -18.23 11.31 8.55
CA GLN A 129 -19.69 11.38 8.51
C GLN A 129 -20.33 10.02 8.82
N ARG A 130 -19.83 8.93 8.21
CA ARG A 130 -20.29 7.56 8.49
C ARG A 130 -20.08 7.18 9.96
N GLN A 131 -18.97 7.61 10.56
CA GLN A 131 -18.70 7.38 11.99
C GLN A 131 -19.66 8.15 12.90
N ARG A 132 -19.94 9.43 12.60
CA ARG A 132 -20.90 10.25 13.36
C ARG A 132 -22.30 9.66 13.36
N GLY A 133 -22.84 9.32 12.19
CA GLY A 133 -24.18 8.71 12.09
C GLY A 133 -24.29 7.37 12.84
N ARG A 134 -23.17 6.66 13.02
CA ARG A 134 -23.11 5.42 13.80
C ARG A 134 -23.12 5.67 15.31
N VAL A 135 -22.48 6.75 15.78
CA VAL A 135 -22.53 7.17 17.19
C VAL A 135 -23.94 7.64 17.55
N ASP A 136 -24.55 8.49 16.72
CA ASP A 136 -25.91 9.01 16.96
C ASP A 136 -26.94 7.87 17.03
N SER A 137 -26.82 6.84 16.17
CA SER A 137 -27.70 5.66 16.21
C SER A 137 -27.53 4.75 17.44
N HIS A 138 -26.41 4.88 18.16
CA HIS A 138 -26.10 4.10 19.36
C HIS A 138 -26.50 4.82 20.65
N GLU A 139 -26.64 6.16 20.62
CA GLU A 139 -27.14 6.97 21.75
C GLU A 139 -28.69 7.03 21.81
N GLU A 140 -29.38 6.66 20.73
CA GLU A 140 -30.86 6.58 20.67
C GLU A 140 -31.45 5.24 21.16
N LEU A 141 -30.63 4.32 21.70
CA LEU A 141 -31.03 3.02 22.28
C LEU A 141 -30.78 2.97 23.79
#